data_AF-A0A414U5Q9-F1
#
_entry.id   AF-A0A414U5Q9-F1
#
_cell.length_a   1.000
_cell.length_b   1.000
_cell.length_c   1.000
_cell.angle_alpha   90.00
_cell.angle_beta   90.00
_cell.angle_gamma   90.00
#
_symmetry.space_group_name_H-M   'P 1'
#
loop_
_entity.id
_entity.type
_entity.pdbx_description
1 polymer ?
#
loop_
_entity_poly.entity_id
_entity_poly.type
_entity_poly.pdbx_seq_one_letter_code
_entity_poly.pdbx_strand_id
1 'polypeptide(L)'
;MKGKRNEKRSKKSAILKQHARNLFVGVVIVLFVSMSFSAFFVSAKEKDTPDHESTYIYYKSIKIEKGDTLWDIANENLPEKYSSTEEYVKVLKEINGLSSDKIYSGENLMIMYMTE
;
A
#
# COMPACT_ATOMS: atom_id res chain seq x y z
N MET A 1 31.78 -2.60 -65.64
CA MET A 1 30.63 -1.97 -64.92
C MET A 1 29.96 -2.85 -63.83
N LYS A 2 30.13 -4.18 -63.83
CA LYS A 2 29.48 -5.09 -62.85
C LYS A 2 30.03 -5.00 -61.41
N GLY A 3 31.33 -4.76 -61.21
CA GLY A 3 31.97 -4.69 -59.88
C GLY A 3 31.44 -3.58 -58.96
N LYS A 4 31.30 -2.34 -59.49
CA LYS A 4 30.79 -1.19 -58.71
C LYS A 4 29.33 -1.36 -58.24
N ARG A 5 28.54 -2.19 -58.93
CA ARG A 5 27.13 -2.47 -58.60
C ARG A 5 27.01 -3.48 -57.45
N ASN A 6 27.89 -4.48 -57.41
CA ASN A 6 27.97 -5.47 -56.33
C ASN A 6 28.51 -4.88 -55.03
N GLU A 7 29.49 -3.97 -55.12
CA GLU A 7 30.01 -3.25 -53.96
C GLU A 7 28.93 -2.36 -53.30
N LYS A 8 28.13 -1.64 -54.11
CA LYS A 8 26.99 -0.85 -53.60
C LYS A 8 25.90 -1.72 -52.95
N ARG A 9 25.61 -2.91 -53.48
CA ARG A 9 24.64 -3.86 -52.88
C ARG A 9 25.16 -4.44 -51.55
N SER A 10 26.44 -4.79 -51.48
CA SER A 10 27.08 -5.28 -50.26
C SER A 10 27.03 -4.25 -49.13
N LYS A 11 27.45 -3.00 -49.40
CA LYS A 11 27.40 -1.89 -48.44
C LYS A 11 25.98 -1.60 -47.94
N LYS A 12 24.96 -1.60 -48.83
CA LYS A 12 23.55 -1.44 -48.45
C LYS A 12 23.05 -2.56 -47.54
N SER A 13 23.42 -3.82 -47.82
CA SER A 13 23.02 -4.97 -46.99
C SER A 13 23.69 -4.96 -45.61
N ALA A 14 24.94 -4.47 -45.51
CA ALA A 14 25.65 -4.31 -44.25
C ALA A 14 25.01 -3.22 -43.37
N ILE A 15 24.61 -2.10 -43.98
CA ILE A 15 23.91 -1.00 -43.28
C ILE A 15 22.53 -1.47 -42.78
N LEU A 16 21.74 -2.20 -43.58
CA LEU A 16 20.46 -2.77 -43.11
C LEU A 16 20.66 -3.76 -41.95
N LYS A 17 21.67 -4.64 -42.03
CA LYS A 17 22.00 -5.57 -40.94
C LYS A 17 22.44 -4.83 -39.67
N GLN A 18 23.17 -3.73 -39.82
CA GLN A 18 23.57 -2.88 -38.70
C GLN A 18 22.39 -2.15 -38.07
N HIS A 19 21.45 -1.61 -38.85
CA HIS A 19 20.23 -1.02 -38.32
C HIS A 19 19.33 -2.05 -37.62
N ALA A 20 19.19 -3.25 -38.20
CA ALA A 20 18.45 -4.34 -37.56
C ALA A 20 19.09 -4.78 -36.23
N ARG A 21 20.43 -4.87 -36.19
CA ARG A 21 21.18 -5.16 -34.95
C ARG A 21 20.99 -4.05 -33.91
N ASN A 22 21.08 -2.78 -34.31
CA ASN A 22 20.91 -1.65 -33.39
C ASN A 22 19.47 -1.57 -32.87
N LEU A 23 18.47 -1.87 -33.69
CA LEU A 23 17.07 -1.98 -33.28
C LEU A 23 16.87 -3.10 -32.26
N PHE A 24 17.44 -4.28 -32.52
CA PHE A 24 17.38 -5.43 -31.61
C PHE A 24 18.02 -5.11 -30.26
N VAL A 25 19.20 -4.48 -30.27
CA VAL A 25 19.88 -4.03 -29.03
C VAL A 25 19.03 -3.01 -28.28
N GLY A 26 18.39 -2.07 -28.98
CA GLY A 26 17.48 -1.10 -28.37
C GLY A 26 16.28 -1.75 -27.67
N VAL A 27 15.63 -2.73 -28.31
CA VAL A 27 14.52 -3.49 -27.71
C VAL A 27 14.97 -4.23 -26.44
N VAL A 28 16.14 -4.88 -26.48
CA VAL A 28 16.69 -5.58 -25.31
C VAL A 28 16.94 -4.61 -24.15
N ILE A 29 17.53 -3.43 -24.42
CA ILE A 29 17.77 -2.41 -23.39
C ILE A 29 16.44 -1.93 -22.76
N VAL A 30 15.42 -1.64 -23.56
CA VAL A 30 14.10 -1.21 -23.06
C VAL A 30 13.47 -2.26 -22.14
N LEU A 31 13.58 -3.54 -22.51
CA LEU A 31 13.07 -4.64 -21.68
C LEU A 31 13.80 -4.72 -20.33
N PHE A 32 15.13 -4.62 -20.34
CA PHE A 32 15.91 -4.62 -19.09
C PHE A 32 15.57 -3.43 -18.19
N VAL A 33 15.46 -2.22 -18.75
CA VAL A 33 15.07 -1.02 -17.98
C VAL A 33 13.66 -1.17 -17.39
N SER A 34 12.72 -1.77 -18.12
CA SER A 34 11.36 -2.02 -17.62
C SER A 34 11.31 -3.01 -16.46
N MET A 35 12.11 -4.08 -16.50
CA MET A 35 12.21 -5.06 -15.40
C MET A 35 12.92 -4.49 -14.16
N SER A 36 13.87 -3.57 -14.34
CA SER A 36 14.51 -2.89 -13.21
C SER A 36 13.56 -1.96 -12.45
N PHE A 37 12.47 -1.49 -13.07
CA PHE A 37 11.49 -0.60 -12.44
C PHE A 37 10.52 -1.34 -11.48
N SER A 38 10.39 -2.66 -11.57
CA SER A 38 9.55 -3.47 -10.66
C SER A 38 10.23 -3.87 -9.34
N ALA A 39 11.55 -3.70 -9.20
CA ALA A 39 12.28 -4.11 -8.00
C ALA A 39 12.13 -3.15 -6.80
N PHE A 40 11.50 -1.99 -6.98
CA PHE A 40 11.34 -0.97 -5.93
C PHE A 40 9.96 -0.98 -5.24
N PHE A 41 9.05 -1.89 -5.57
CA PHE A 41 7.66 -1.88 -5.07
C PHE A 41 7.19 -3.20 -4.44
N VAL A 42 8.05 -3.93 -3.75
CA VAL A 42 7.60 -5.03 -2.88
C VAL A 42 8.20 -4.85 -1.50
N SER A 43 7.50 -4.07 -0.67
CA SER A 43 7.60 -4.15 0.79
C SER A 43 6.31 -4.78 1.30
N ALA A 44 6.20 -6.10 1.12
CA ALA A 44 5.22 -6.87 1.87
C ALA A 44 5.84 -7.08 3.26
N LYS A 45 5.44 -6.25 4.23
CA LYS A 45 5.70 -6.55 5.64
C LYS A 45 4.76 -7.68 6.05
N GLU A 46 5.18 -8.92 5.82
CA GLU A 46 4.63 -10.04 6.59
C GLU A 46 4.95 -9.77 8.05
N LYS A 47 3.90 -9.63 8.87
CA LYS A 47 4.04 -9.68 10.32
C LYS A 47 4.27 -11.14 10.67
N ASP A 48 5.54 -11.53 10.75
CA ASP A 48 5.93 -12.70 11.51
C ASP A 48 5.53 -12.46 12.97
N THR A 49 4.43 -13.06 13.41
CA THR A 49 4.17 -13.26 14.84
C THR A 49 3.95 -14.74 15.10
N PRO A 50 4.75 -15.35 16.00
CA PRO A 50 4.68 -16.77 16.35
C PRO A 50 3.46 -17.05 17.23
N ASP A 51 2.77 -18.17 16.97
CA ASP A 51 1.92 -18.97 17.88
C ASP A 51 1.51 -18.37 19.24
N HIS A 52 0.75 -17.28 19.23
CA HIS A 52 -0.11 -16.88 20.34
C HIS A 52 -1.43 -16.41 19.73
N GLU A 53 -2.53 -16.89 20.30
CA GLU A 53 -3.93 -16.61 19.98
C GLU A 53 -4.15 -15.50 18.95
N SER A 54 -4.75 -15.87 17.82
CA SER A 54 -5.06 -14.94 16.74
C SER A 54 -6.12 -13.93 17.19
N THR A 55 -5.74 -12.95 18.00
CA THR A 55 -6.60 -11.85 18.39
C THR A 55 -6.85 -11.00 17.15
N TYR A 56 -8.03 -11.16 16.56
CA TYR A 56 -8.41 -10.38 15.39
C TYR A 56 -8.95 -9.02 15.83
N ILE A 57 -8.55 -7.97 15.10
CA ILE A 57 -9.05 -6.61 15.29
C ILE A 57 -10.32 -6.44 14.45
N TYR A 58 -11.42 -6.08 15.12
CA TYR A 58 -12.69 -5.79 14.49
C TYR A 58 -13.11 -4.35 14.76
N TYR A 59 -13.96 -3.83 13.87
CA TYR A 59 -14.54 -2.51 13.98
C TYR A 59 -16.05 -2.61 13.96
N LYS A 60 -16.70 -1.84 14.83
CA LYS A 60 -18.16 -1.67 14.79
C LYS A 60 -18.51 -0.20 14.92
N SER A 61 -19.64 0.17 14.37
CA SER A 61 -20.22 1.50 14.53
C SER A 61 -21.26 1.46 15.65
N ILE A 62 -21.13 2.37 16.61
CA ILE A 62 -22.11 2.57 17.68
C ILE A 62 -22.76 3.94 17.51
N LYS A 63 -24.01 4.06 17.90
CA LYS A 63 -24.72 5.35 17.91
C LYS A 63 -24.44 6.06 19.23
N ILE A 64 -24.07 7.33 19.15
CA ILE A 64 -23.81 8.16 20.33
C ILE A 64 -25.16 8.58 20.92
N GLU A 65 -25.36 8.27 22.20
CA GLU A 65 -26.54 8.60 22.97
C GLU A 65 -26.40 9.95 23.67
N LYS A 66 -27.51 10.46 24.22
CA LYS A 66 -27.49 11.74 24.93
C LYS A 66 -26.85 11.55 26.30
N GLY A 67 -25.71 12.19 26.51
CA GLY A 67 -24.97 12.13 27.78
C GLY A 67 -23.63 11.40 27.66
N ASP A 68 -23.43 10.67 26.57
CA ASP A 68 -22.16 10.00 26.30
C ASP A 68 -21.02 11.00 26.18
N THR A 69 -19.88 10.61 26.74
CA THR A 69 -18.61 11.26 26.46
C THR A 69 -17.69 10.29 25.73
N LEU A 70 -16.75 10.82 24.95
CA LEU A 70 -15.74 10.00 24.27
C LEU A 70 -14.95 9.15 25.27
N TRP A 71 -14.75 9.68 26.49
CA TRP A 71 -14.03 9.01 27.57
C TRP A 71 -14.80 7.86 28.17
N ASP A 72 -16.11 8.01 28.39
CA ASP A 72 -16.96 6.93 28.92
C ASP A 72 -17.02 5.78 27.91
N ILE A 73 -17.26 6.10 26.63
CA ILE A 73 -17.27 5.11 25.54
C ILE A 73 -15.91 4.39 25.45
N ALA A 74 -14.80 5.13 25.54
CA ALA A 74 -13.47 4.54 25.52
C ALA A 74 -13.23 3.62 26.72
N ASN A 75 -13.65 4.03 27.91
CA ASN A 75 -13.48 3.25 29.13
C ASN A 75 -14.28 1.94 29.09
N GLU A 76 -15.52 2.00 28.59
CA GLU A 76 -16.41 0.84 28.46
C GLU A 76 -15.97 -0.17 27.39
N ASN A 77 -15.23 0.29 26.38
CA ASN A 77 -14.82 -0.53 25.23
C ASN A 77 -13.29 -0.71 25.15
N LEU A 78 -12.57 -0.49 26.26
CA LEU A 78 -11.10 -0.53 26.30
C LEU A 78 -10.58 -1.94 25.96
N PRO A 79 -9.90 -2.14 24.81
CA PRO A 79 -9.33 -3.44 24.46
C PRO A 79 -8.12 -3.76 25.33
N GLU A 80 -7.91 -5.04 25.66
CA GLU A 80 -6.81 -5.50 26.53
C GLU A 80 -5.40 -5.07 26.05
N LYS A 81 -5.25 -4.86 24.74
CA LYS A 81 -4.01 -4.34 24.15
C LYS A 81 -3.58 -2.98 24.70
N TYR A 82 -4.51 -2.15 25.17
CA TYR A 82 -4.21 -0.79 25.61
C TYR A 82 -4.18 -0.70 27.12
N SER A 83 -3.14 -0.03 27.62
CA SER A 83 -2.89 0.06 29.06
C SER A 83 -3.73 1.14 29.75
N SER A 84 -4.40 2.02 28.98
CA SER A 84 -5.17 3.13 29.55
C SER A 84 -6.27 3.63 28.61
N THR A 85 -7.32 4.18 29.22
CA THR A 85 -8.42 4.87 28.52
C THR A 85 -7.90 6.04 27.67
N GLU A 86 -6.89 6.79 28.14
CA GLU A 86 -6.32 7.91 27.38
C GLU A 86 -5.71 7.45 26.05
N GLU A 87 -4.99 6.33 26.07
CA GLU A 87 -4.39 5.75 24.86
C GLU A 87 -5.50 5.34 23.87
N TYR A 88 -6.56 4.71 24.36
CA TYR A 88 -7.68 4.32 23.52
C TYR A 88 -8.51 5.52 23.02
N VAL A 89 -8.67 6.58 23.80
CA VAL A 89 -9.27 7.86 23.34
C VAL A 89 -8.49 8.44 22.16
N LYS A 90 -7.14 8.36 22.16
CA LYS A 90 -6.32 8.79 21.01
C LYS A 90 -6.62 7.95 19.77
N VAL A 91 -6.75 6.64 19.92
CA VAL A 91 -7.13 5.72 18.83
C VAL A 91 -8.52 6.03 18.30
N LEU A 92 -9.52 6.21 19.18
CA LEU A 92 -10.88 6.57 18.78
C LEU A 92 -10.91 7.88 17.99
N LYS A 93 -10.11 8.87 18.39
CA LYS A 93 -9.98 10.12 17.64
C LYS A 93 -9.35 9.92 16.27
N GLU A 94 -8.30 9.11 16.18
CA GLU A 94 -7.63 8.81 14.91
C GLU A 94 -8.57 8.11 13.92
N ILE A 95 -9.26 7.04 14.34
CA ILE A 95 -10.13 6.26 13.44
C ILE A 95 -11.39 7.01 13.02
N ASN A 96 -11.86 7.98 13.83
CA ASN A 96 -13.04 8.80 13.52
C ASN A 96 -12.69 10.20 12.96
N GLY A 97 -11.41 10.52 12.79
CA GLY A 97 -10.97 11.84 12.31
C GLY A 97 -11.35 13.00 13.25
N LEU A 98 -11.44 12.75 14.55
CA LEU A 98 -11.82 13.76 15.54
C LEU A 98 -10.61 14.62 15.92
N SER A 99 -10.75 15.93 15.84
CA SER A 99 -9.73 16.90 16.27
C SER A 99 -9.84 17.29 17.75
N SER A 100 -10.90 16.85 18.44
CA SER A 100 -11.16 17.13 19.85
C SER A 100 -11.97 15.99 20.48
N ASP A 101 -12.19 16.05 21.78
CA ASP A 101 -12.98 15.05 22.52
C ASP A 101 -14.49 15.26 22.38
N LYS A 102 -14.94 16.24 21.58
CA LYS A 102 -16.36 16.52 21.36
C LYS A 102 -16.97 15.51 20.40
N ILE A 103 -18.07 14.91 20.84
CA ILE A 103 -18.93 14.01 20.08
C ILE A 103 -20.39 14.45 20.23
N TYR A 104 -21.25 14.07 19.29
CA TYR A 104 -22.64 14.54 19.27
C TYR A 104 -23.64 13.38 19.26
N SER A 105 -24.67 13.50 20.09
CA SER A 105 -25.75 12.52 20.13
C SER A 105 -26.44 12.41 18.77
N GLY A 106 -26.76 11.18 18.38
CA GLY A 106 -27.36 10.85 17.08
C GLY A 106 -26.34 10.55 15.99
N GLU A 107 -25.07 10.93 16.18
CA GLU A 107 -23.98 10.54 15.29
C GLU A 107 -23.51 9.12 15.59
N ASN A 108 -22.66 8.61 14.70
CA ASN A 108 -22.04 7.30 14.83
C ASN A 108 -20.57 7.43 15.15
N LEU A 109 -20.10 6.63 16.11
CA LEU A 109 -18.69 6.48 16.43
C LEU A 109 -18.22 5.09 16.02
N MET A 110 -17.14 5.01 15.26
CA MET A 110 -16.44 3.76 15.03
C MET A 110 -15.63 3.41 16.28
N ILE A 111 -15.77 2.19 16.78
CA ILE A 111 -14.96 1.65 17.86
C ILE A 111 -14.29 0.36 17.42
N MET A 112 -13.12 0.11 18.00
CA MET A 112 -12.31 -1.06 17.70
C MET A 112 -12.36 -2.04 18.88
N TYR A 113 -12.62 -3.31 18.62
CA TYR A 113 -12.65 -4.35 19.64
C TYR A 113 -11.88 -5.59 19.18
N MET A 114 -11.52 -6.43 20.14
CA MET A 114 -10.76 -7.65 19.92
C MET A 114 -11.61 -8.85 20.32
N THR A 115 -11.50 -9.95 19.56
CA THR A 115 -12.01 -11.25 19.99
C THR A 115 -10.85 -12.24 20.01
N GLU A 116 -10.93 -13.20 20.92
CA GLU A 116 -10.19 -14.47 20.84
C GLU A 116 -10.74 -15.34 19.71
#